data_AF-A0AA38H341-F1
#
_entry.id   AF-A0AA38H341-F1
#
_cell.length_a   1.000
_cell.length_b   1.000
_cell.length_c   1.000
_cell.angle_alpha   90.00
_cell.angle_beta   90.00
_cell.angle_gamma   90.00
#
_symmetry.space_group_name_H-M   'P 1'
#
loop_
_entity.id
_entity.type
_entity.pdbx_description
1 polymer ?
#
loop_
_entity_poly.entity_id
_entity_poly.type
_entity_poly.pdbx_seq_one_letter_code
_entity_poly.pdbx_strand_id
1 'polypeptide(L)'
;MSPPSLTPYIDSGLLNLHDFFDAEGILHPLAIGSIAIVFLFGCLRLSSNRTVAPLTIWDGICSVALGSTLASIVNGQQLVRGLLGLITLLTFQYMTSWIGCKFPKLGGLFTKPPLIVAFRGHLLEGLMEKHRITKVDIYGALRKGGVMNICEVECVVVEPTGVFSIFKIKDMPKDYDADILFAIKGYRNLVKADEEEKAKQKNEGMGRSQSTLAEPDDGNGISEGRLEKDKHGMTKEDKIAHAAA
;
A
#
# COMPACT_ATOMS: atom_id res chain seq x y z
N MET A 1 -67.57 -25.75 26.34
CA MET A 1 -66.23 -25.20 26.02
C MET A 1 -65.25 -26.36 26.04
N SER A 2 -64.90 -26.89 24.88
CA SER A 2 -63.86 -27.91 24.75
C SER A 2 -62.50 -27.21 24.61
N PRO A 3 -61.41 -27.73 25.22
CA PRO A 3 -60.09 -27.13 25.07
C PRO A 3 -59.55 -27.34 23.65
N PRO A 4 -58.74 -26.41 23.11
CA PRO A 4 -58.06 -26.62 21.83
C PRO A 4 -56.97 -27.68 22.00
N SER A 5 -57.02 -28.73 21.18
CA SER A 5 -55.94 -29.72 21.04
C SER A 5 -54.73 -29.06 20.37
N LEU A 6 -53.74 -28.67 21.16
CA LEU A 6 -52.38 -28.47 20.67
C LEU A 6 -51.80 -29.84 20.32
N THR A 7 -51.80 -30.20 19.04
CA THR A 7 -50.86 -31.20 18.53
C THR A 7 -49.62 -30.45 18.05
N PRO A 8 -48.42 -30.78 18.56
CA PRO A 8 -47.19 -30.29 17.96
C PRO A 8 -46.94 -31.13 16.70
N TYR A 9 -47.13 -30.54 15.52
CA TYR A 9 -46.68 -31.13 14.27
C TYR A 9 -45.15 -31.01 14.22
N ILE A 10 -44.46 -31.91 14.93
CA ILE A 10 -43.03 -32.14 14.74
C ILE A 10 -42.93 -32.96 13.46
N ASP A 11 -42.80 -32.27 12.32
CA ASP A 11 -42.45 -32.92 11.07
C ASP A 11 -41.02 -33.46 11.18
N SER A 12 -40.89 -34.77 11.16
CA SER A 12 -39.62 -35.50 11.13
C SER A 12 -39.27 -35.82 9.68
N GLY A 13 -39.26 -34.78 8.84
CA GLY A 13 -38.86 -34.81 7.44
C GLY A 13 -37.70 -33.86 7.22
N LEU A 14 -36.50 -34.26 7.64
CA LEU A 14 -35.31 -33.40 7.61
C LEU A 14 -34.84 -33.06 6.17
N LEU A 15 -35.44 -33.64 5.12
CA LEU A 15 -35.31 -33.35 3.69
C LEU A 15 -36.32 -34.22 2.90
N ASN A 16 -37.40 -33.66 2.37
CA ASN A 16 -38.28 -34.39 1.45
C ASN A 16 -37.73 -34.34 0.02
N LEU A 17 -37.93 -35.40 -0.78
CA LEU A 17 -37.54 -35.41 -2.20
C LEU A 17 -38.23 -34.29 -2.99
N HIS A 18 -39.40 -33.85 -2.53
CA HIS A 18 -40.12 -32.70 -3.08
C HIS A 18 -39.34 -31.39 -2.92
N ASP A 19 -38.63 -31.21 -1.79
CA ASP A 19 -37.80 -30.03 -1.50
C ASP A 19 -36.56 -29.93 -2.43
N PHE A 20 -36.21 -31.01 -3.14
CA PHE A 20 -35.15 -31.00 -4.16
C PHE A 20 -35.65 -30.48 -5.52
N PHE A 21 -36.91 -30.72 -5.86
CA PHE A 21 -37.47 -30.41 -7.18
C PHE A 21 -38.34 -29.15 -7.21
N ASP A 22 -38.58 -28.54 -6.05
CA ASP A 22 -39.32 -27.29 -5.97
C ASP A 22 -38.52 -26.11 -6.54
N ALA A 23 -39.20 -25.05 -7.01
CA ALA A 23 -38.53 -23.90 -7.62
C ALA A 23 -37.63 -23.12 -6.64
N GLU A 24 -37.91 -23.25 -5.34
CA GLU A 24 -37.13 -22.72 -4.21
C GLU A 24 -36.26 -23.84 -3.57
N GLY A 25 -36.24 -25.03 -4.17
CA GLY A 25 -35.59 -26.22 -3.65
C GLY A 25 -34.06 -26.21 -3.77
N ILE A 26 -33.42 -27.20 -3.15
CA ILE A 26 -31.95 -27.25 -2.99
C ILE A 26 -31.19 -27.34 -4.33
N LEU A 27 -31.83 -27.87 -5.40
CA LEU A 27 -31.21 -27.88 -6.73
C LEU A 27 -31.08 -26.48 -7.34
N HIS A 28 -31.96 -25.54 -6.98
CA HIS A 28 -31.99 -24.22 -7.59
C HIS A 28 -30.71 -23.41 -7.31
N PRO A 29 -30.24 -23.28 -6.04
CA PRO A 29 -28.93 -22.67 -5.74
C PRO A 29 -27.76 -23.40 -6.39
N LEU A 30 -27.81 -24.73 -6.50
CA LEU A 30 -26.74 -25.52 -7.11
C LEU A 30 -26.62 -25.22 -8.61
N ALA A 31 -27.72 -25.29 -9.34
CA ALA A 31 -27.74 -25.06 -10.79
C ALA A 31 -27.45 -23.61 -11.15
N ILE A 32 -28.17 -22.66 -10.54
CA ILE A 32 -28.03 -21.24 -10.84
C ILE A 32 -26.72 -20.69 -10.29
N GLY A 33 -26.32 -21.11 -9.10
CA GLY A 33 -25.02 -20.76 -8.54
C GLY A 33 -23.87 -21.23 -9.41
N SER A 34 -23.92 -22.46 -9.92
CA SER A 34 -22.90 -22.97 -10.85
C SER A 34 -22.83 -22.13 -12.13
N ILE A 35 -23.97 -21.80 -12.73
CA ILE A 35 -24.04 -20.94 -13.93
C ILE A 35 -23.45 -19.55 -13.63
N ALA A 36 -23.83 -18.93 -12.51
CA ALA A 36 -23.36 -17.62 -12.12
C ALA A 36 -21.85 -17.61 -11.82
N ILE A 37 -21.31 -18.66 -11.18
CA ILE A 37 -19.87 -18.82 -10.92
C ILE A 37 -19.10 -18.98 -12.23
N VAL A 38 -19.55 -19.85 -13.13
CA VAL A 38 -18.90 -20.06 -14.44
C VAL A 38 -18.93 -18.76 -15.27
N PHE A 39 -20.06 -18.05 -15.27
CA PHE A 39 -20.18 -16.74 -15.92
C PHE A 39 -19.20 -15.73 -15.33
N LEU A 40 -19.20 -15.55 -14.01
CA LEU A 40 -18.31 -14.62 -13.32
C LEU A 40 -16.82 -14.96 -13.58
N PHE A 41 -16.47 -16.24 -13.52
CA PHE A 41 -15.13 -16.72 -13.85
C PHE A 41 -14.73 -16.36 -15.28
N GLY A 42 -15.63 -16.59 -16.26
CA GLY A 42 -15.42 -16.20 -17.65
C GLY A 42 -15.18 -14.69 -17.81
N CYS A 43 -16.00 -13.86 -17.18
CA CYS A 43 -15.83 -12.42 -17.21
C CYS A 43 -14.51 -11.96 -16.57
N LEU A 44 -14.15 -12.52 -15.41
CA LEU A 44 -12.89 -12.20 -14.74
C LEU A 44 -11.68 -12.64 -15.55
N ARG A 45 -11.78 -13.77 -16.26
CA ARG A 45 -10.70 -14.28 -17.12
C ARG A 45 -10.45 -13.37 -18.33
N LEU A 46 -11.51 -12.84 -18.92
CA LEU A 46 -11.43 -11.86 -20.01
C LEU A 46 -10.83 -10.52 -19.54
N SER A 47 -11.15 -10.13 -18.30
CA SER A 47 -10.66 -8.89 -17.70
C SER A 47 -9.19 -8.97 -17.23
N SER A 48 -8.73 -10.16 -16.81
CA SER A 48 -7.42 -10.32 -16.16
C SER A 48 -6.33 -10.87 -17.10
N ASN A 49 -5.49 -9.96 -17.60
CA ASN A 49 -4.13 -10.26 -18.07
C ASN A 49 -3.06 -10.02 -16.98
N ARG A 50 -3.47 -9.83 -15.71
CA ARG A 50 -2.53 -9.60 -14.61
C ARG A 50 -2.29 -10.87 -13.82
N THR A 51 -1.24 -11.57 -14.21
CA THR A 51 -0.60 -12.67 -13.48
C THR A 51 -0.29 -12.24 -12.05
N VAL A 52 -1.02 -12.77 -11.05
CA VAL A 52 -0.67 -12.82 -9.61
C VAL A 52 -0.10 -11.54 -9.00
N ALA A 53 -0.54 -10.35 -9.43
CA ALA A 53 -0.13 -9.10 -8.83
C ALA A 53 -0.87 -8.89 -7.49
N PRO A 54 -0.23 -8.32 -6.44
CA PRO A 54 -0.94 -7.95 -5.24
C PRO A 54 -2.09 -6.99 -5.60
N LEU A 55 -3.30 -7.34 -5.20
CA LEU A 55 -4.50 -6.56 -5.51
C LEU A 55 -4.41 -5.19 -4.85
N THR A 56 -4.84 -4.14 -5.56
CA THR A 56 -4.99 -2.83 -4.93
C THR A 56 -6.16 -2.86 -3.94
N ILE A 57 -6.20 -1.92 -3.00
CA ILE A 57 -7.32 -1.79 -2.05
C ILE A 57 -8.65 -1.66 -2.81
N TRP A 58 -8.64 -0.94 -3.93
CA TRP A 58 -9.80 -0.80 -4.81
C TRP A 58 -10.28 -2.14 -5.38
N ASP A 59 -9.37 -2.94 -5.92
CA ASP A 59 -9.69 -4.28 -6.45
C ASP A 59 -10.27 -5.20 -5.36
N GLY A 60 -9.78 -5.06 -4.12
CA GLY A 60 -10.32 -5.75 -2.96
C GLY A 60 -11.79 -5.39 -2.68
N ILE A 61 -12.14 -4.10 -2.68
CA ILE A 61 -13.53 -3.63 -2.48
C ILE A 61 -14.45 -4.20 -3.58
N CYS A 62 -14.02 -4.12 -4.85
CA CYS A 62 -14.78 -4.68 -5.97
C CYS A 62 -14.95 -6.20 -5.84
N SER A 63 -13.91 -6.92 -5.41
CA SER A 63 -13.97 -8.38 -5.21
C SER A 63 -14.98 -8.78 -4.14
N VAL A 64 -15.02 -8.04 -3.01
CA VAL A 64 -16.02 -8.27 -1.95
C VAL A 64 -17.44 -7.99 -2.45
N ALA A 65 -17.64 -6.91 -3.21
CA ALA A 65 -18.94 -6.57 -3.79
C ALA A 65 -19.42 -7.63 -4.80
N LEU A 66 -18.52 -8.14 -5.65
CA LEU A 66 -18.80 -9.24 -6.59
C LEU A 66 -19.20 -10.51 -5.84
N GLY A 67 -18.48 -10.87 -4.77
CA GLY A 67 -18.82 -12.02 -3.92
C GLY A 67 -20.19 -11.88 -3.26
N SER A 68 -20.52 -10.70 -2.73
CA SER A 68 -21.83 -10.42 -2.12
C SER A 68 -22.98 -10.49 -3.14
N THR A 69 -22.75 -9.98 -4.34
CA THR A 69 -23.73 -10.04 -5.44
C THR A 69 -23.92 -11.49 -5.91
N LEU A 70 -22.82 -12.25 -6.01
CA LEU A 70 -22.88 -13.67 -6.34
C LEU A 70 -23.65 -14.47 -5.28
N ALA A 71 -23.39 -14.23 -3.99
CA ALA A 71 -24.14 -14.86 -2.91
C ALA A 71 -25.64 -14.53 -2.97
N SER A 72 -25.99 -13.29 -3.35
CA SER A 72 -27.38 -12.88 -3.53
C SER A 72 -28.08 -13.63 -4.66
N ILE A 73 -27.38 -13.92 -5.78
CA ILE A 73 -27.90 -14.75 -6.88
C ILE A 73 -28.16 -16.18 -6.40
N VAL A 74 -27.20 -16.76 -5.68
CA VAL A 74 -27.30 -18.14 -5.15
C VAL A 74 -28.47 -18.27 -4.17
N ASN A 75 -28.73 -17.22 -3.38
CA ASN A 75 -29.81 -17.18 -2.39
C ASN A 75 -31.18 -16.78 -2.95
N GLY A 76 -31.39 -16.89 -4.28
CA GLY A 76 -32.71 -16.75 -4.89
C GLY A 76 -33.05 -15.35 -5.43
N GLN A 77 -32.09 -14.42 -5.53
CA GLN A 77 -32.34 -13.24 -6.36
C GLN A 77 -32.56 -13.64 -7.83
N GLN A 78 -33.41 -12.87 -8.51
CA GLN A 78 -33.64 -13.02 -9.95
C GLN A 78 -32.32 -12.98 -10.71
N LEU A 79 -32.04 -14.06 -11.46
CA LEU A 79 -30.77 -14.27 -12.16
C LEU A 79 -30.39 -13.08 -13.06
N VAL A 80 -31.35 -12.54 -13.82
CA VAL A 80 -31.12 -11.39 -14.71
C VAL A 80 -30.66 -10.17 -13.93
N ARG A 81 -31.30 -9.87 -12.79
CA ARG A 81 -30.95 -8.73 -11.94
C ARG A 81 -29.57 -8.89 -11.31
N GLY A 82 -29.26 -10.10 -10.86
CA GLY A 82 -27.94 -10.40 -10.30
C GLY A 82 -26.82 -10.38 -11.33
N LEU A 83 -27.03 -10.97 -12.52
CA LEU A 83 -26.08 -10.90 -13.64
C LEU A 83 -25.84 -9.45 -14.07
N LEU A 84 -26.89 -8.63 -14.15
CA LEU A 84 -26.75 -7.20 -14.44
C LEU A 84 -25.91 -6.50 -13.36
N GLY A 85 -26.10 -6.85 -12.08
CA GLY A 85 -25.26 -6.36 -10.98
C GLY A 85 -23.79 -6.74 -11.14
N LEU A 86 -23.51 -8.02 -11.45
CA LEU A 86 -22.14 -8.49 -11.70
C LEU A 86 -21.50 -7.76 -12.89
N ILE A 87 -22.21 -7.63 -14.02
CA ILE A 87 -21.73 -6.91 -15.21
C ILE A 87 -21.45 -5.44 -14.87
N THR A 88 -22.32 -4.79 -14.09
CA THR A 88 -22.13 -3.40 -13.67
C THR A 88 -20.87 -3.23 -12.83
N LEU A 89 -20.65 -4.11 -11.85
CA LEU A 89 -19.45 -4.10 -11.01
C LEU A 89 -18.17 -4.36 -11.82
N LEU A 90 -18.20 -5.35 -12.72
CA LEU A 90 -17.08 -5.67 -13.61
C LEU A 90 -16.76 -4.52 -14.57
N THR A 91 -17.79 -3.89 -15.14
CA THR A 91 -17.63 -2.72 -16.00
C THR A 91 -16.98 -1.58 -15.24
N PHE A 92 -17.42 -1.34 -13.99
CA PHE A 92 -16.84 -0.32 -13.15
C PHE A 92 -15.38 -0.61 -12.80
N GLN A 93 -15.05 -1.86 -12.45
CA GLN A 93 -13.68 -2.29 -12.21
C GLN A 93 -12.78 -2.10 -13.44
N TYR A 94 -13.29 -2.42 -14.63
CA TYR A 94 -12.57 -2.18 -15.88
C TYR A 94 -12.40 -0.69 -16.16
N MET A 95 -13.47 0.10 -15.97
CA MET A 95 -13.45 1.55 -16.17
C MET A 95 -12.43 2.24 -15.28
N THR A 96 -12.31 1.87 -14.01
CA THR A 96 -11.32 2.49 -13.12
C THR A 96 -9.90 2.19 -13.56
N SER A 97 -9.61 0.96 -14.01
CA SER A 97 -8.30 0.63 -14.58
C SER A 97 -8.04 1.43 -15.87
N TRP A 98 -9.02 1.54 -16.77
CA TRP A 98 -8.88 2.28 -18.01
C TRP A 98 -8.69 3.79 -17.79
N ILE A 99 -9.45 4.37 -16.85
CA ILE A 99 -9.30 5.77 -16.42
C ILE A 99 -7.93 5.99 -15.79
N GLY A 100 -7.44 5.05 -14.98
CA GLY A 100 -6.10 5.11 -14.40
C GLY A 100 -5.00 5.19 -15.45
N CYS A 101 -5.11 4.42 -16.53
CA CYS A 101 -4.14 4.46 -17.64
C CYS A 101 -4.28 5.73 -18.48
N LYS A 102 -5.50 6.19 -18.77
CA LYS A 102 -5.75 7.33 -19.68
C LYS A 102 -5.57 8.68 -18.99
N PHE A 103 -5.87 8.76 -17.70
CA PHE A 103 -5.86 9.98 -16.91
C PHE A 103 -5.09 9.77 -15.59
N PRO A 104 -3.74 9.91 -15.59
CA PRO A 104 -2.92 9.66 -14.41
C PRO A 104 -3.33 10.46 -13.16
N LYS A 105 -3.86 11.68 -13.36
CA LYS A 105 -4.39 12.52 -12.28
C LYS A 105 -5.63 11.93 -11.60
N LEU A 106 -6.52 11.31 -12.37
CA LEU A 106 -7.70 10.62 -11.85
C LEU A 106 -7.33 9.22 -11.32
N GLY A 107 -6.32 8.59 -11.90
CA GLY A 107 -5.73 7.34 -11.38
C GLY A 107 -5.30 7.47 -9.91
N GLY A 108 -4.79 8.63 -9.51
CA GLY A 108 -4.42 8.95 -8.12
C GLY A 108 -5.55 8.82 -7.09
N LEU A 109 -6.82 8.88 -7.51
CA LEU A 109 -7.98 8.70 -6.62
C LEU A 109 -8.17 7.23 -6.21
N PHE A 110 -7.91 6.31 -7.14
CA PHE A 110 -8.10 4.87 -6.94
C PHE A 110 -6.80 4.16 -6.57
N THR A 111 -5.66 4.69 -7.01
CA THR A 111 -4.34 4.11 -6.84
C THR A 111 -3.36 5.23 -6.49
N LYS A 112 -2.92 5.25 -5.23
CA LYS A 112 -1.89 6.21 -4.80
C LYS A 112 -0.56 5.90 -5.49
N PRO A 113 0.27 6.90 -5.81
CA PRO A 113 1.62 6.64 -6.30
C PRO A 113 2.47 5.98 -5.20
N PRO A 114 3.54 5.25 -5.58
CA PRO A 114 4.49 4.71 -4.61
C PRO A 114 5.13 5.84 -3.78
N LEU A 115 5.40 5.56 -2.51
CA LEU A 115 5.92 6.53 -1.55
C LEU A 115 7.21 6.02 -0.90
N ILE A 116 8.23 6.86 -0.80
CA ILE A 116 9.47 6.53 -0.08
C ILE A 116 9.29 6.91 1.39
N VAL A 117 9.56 5.97 2.29
CA VAL A 117 9.43 6.14 3.75
C VAL A 117 10.75 6.02 4.50
N ALA A 118 11.76 5.43 3.87
CA ALA A 118 13.12 5.44 4.38
C ALA A 118 14.11 5.56 3.22
N PHE A 119 15.22 6.25 3.45
CA PHE A 119 16.27 6.48 2.47
C PHE A 119 17.64 6.46 3.15
N ARG A 120 18.58 5.65 2.65
CA ARG A 120 19.97 5.50 3.14
C ARG A 120 20.08 5.37 4.65
N GLY A 121 19.29 4.48 5.24
CA GLY A 121 19.25 4.27 6.69
C GLY A 121 18.46 5.29 7.50
N HIS A 122 17.99 6.39 6.89
CA HIS A 122 17.19 7.42 7.56
C HIS A 122 15.69 7.20 7.34
N LEU A 123 14.91 7.28 8.42
CA LEU A 123 13.44 7.25 8.37
C LEU A 123 12.90 8.64 8.03
N LEU A 124 11.97 8.72 7.09
CA LEU A 124 11.34 9.97 6.65
C LEU A 124 10.09 10.25 7.51
N GLU A 125 10.30 10.65 8.76
CA GLU A 125 9.23 10.73 9.77
C GLU A 125 8.05 11.61 9.34
N GLY A 126 8.31 12.77 8.71
CA GLY A 126 7.23 13.65 8.22
C GLY A 126 6.33 13.00 7.15
N LEU A 127 6.89 12.15 6.28
CA LEU A 127 6.08 11.38 5.32
C LEU A 127 5.38 10.21 5.98
N MET A 128 6.05 9.56 6.93
CA MET A 128 5.47 8.47 7.71
C MET A 128 4.23 8.94 8.48
N GLU A 129 4.28 10.08 9.17
CA GLU A 129 3.16 10.65 9.90
C GLU A 129 1.99 11.00 8.96
N LYS A 130 2.28 11.69 7.85
CA LYS A 130 1.28 12.07 6.85
C LYS A 130 0.55 10.87 6.26
N HIS A 131 1.26 9.74 6.11
CA HIS A 131 0.73 8.52 5.53
C HIS A 131 0.34 7.46 6.57
N ARG A 132 0.39 7.78 7.87
CA ARG A 132 0.05 6.91 9.00
C ARG A 132 0.83 5.60 9.03
N ILE A 133 2.11 5.68 8.72
CA ILE A 133 3.04 4.55 8.71
C ILE A 133 3.88 4.62 9.98
N THR A 134 3.93 3.53 10.74
CA THR A 134 4.68 3.47 11.99
C THR A 134 6.08 2.88 11.76
N LYS A 135 7.00 3.14 12.70
CA LYS A 135 8.31 2.48 12.71
C LYS A 135 8.17 0.96 12.81
N VAL A 136 7.13 0.47 13.50
CA VAL A 136 6.82 -0.96 13.63
C VAL A 136 6.50 -1.60 12.28
N ASP A 137 5.79 -0.89 11.40
CA ASP A 137 5.46 -1.38 10.06
C ASP A 137 6.73 -1.54 9.22
N ILE A 138 7.60 -0.53 9.24
CA ILE A 138 8.89 -0.55 8.51
C ILE A 138 9.78 -1.66 9.04
N TYR A 139 9.97 -1.77 10.36
CA TYR A 139 10.78 -2.85 10.94
C TYR A 139 10.15 -4.24 10.71
N GLY A 140 8.82 -4.34 10.65
CA GLY A 140 8.12 -5.54 10.22
C GLY A 140 8.47 -5.92 8.78
N ALA A 141 8.46 -4.96 7.87
CA ALA A 141 8.86 -5.15 6.48
C ALA A 141 10.34 -5.57 6.36
N LEU A 142 11.25 -4.88 7.05
CA LEU A 142 12.68 -5.22 7.05
C LEU A 142 12.93 -6.65 7.53
N ARG A 143 12.23 -7.10 8.58
CA ARG A 143 12.28 -8.50 9.05
C ARG A 143 11.82 -9.48 7.97
N LYS A 144 10.70 -9.20 7.28
CA LYS A 144 10.23 -10.04 6.17
C LYS A 144 11.24 -10.09 5.01
N GLY A 145 11.96 -8.99 4.76
CA GLY A 145 13.01 -8.90 3.75
C GLY A 145 14.40 -9.40 4.21
N GLY A 146 14.51 -9.97 5.41
CA GLY A 146 15.77 -10.48 5.96
C GLY A 146 16.84 -9.38 6.12
N VAL A 147 16.45 -8.16 6.45
CA VAL A 147 17.35 -7.04 6.76
C VAL A 147 17.39 -6.85 8.27
N MET A 148 18.58 -6.93 8.86
CA MET A 148 18.77 -6.75 10.31
C MET A 148 19.13 -5.31 10.69
N ASN A 149 19.79 -4.58 9.79
CA ASN A 149 20.21 -3.21 10.03
C ASN A 149 19.63 -2.27 8.97
N ILE A 150 18.95 -1.21 9.41
CA ILE A 150 18.38 -0.20 8.51
C ILE A 150 19.46 0.53 7.71
N CYS A 151 20.68 0.64 8.23
CA CYS A 151 21.80 1.27 7.53
C CYS A 151 22.23 0.53 6.25
N GLU A 152 21.80 -0.71 6.05
CA GLU A 152 22.06 -1.50 4.83
C GLU A 152 21.06 -1.18 3.69
N VAL A 153 20.05 -0.36 3.98
CA VAL A 153 18.92 -0.08 3.08
C VAL A 153 19.15 1.23 2.33
N GLU A 154 19.08 1.17 1.00
CA GLU A 154 19.11 2.35 0.13
C GLU A 154 17.77 3.06 0.19
N CYS A 155 16.66 2.33 0.06
CA CYS A 155 15.33 2.89 0.27
C CYS A 155 14.28 1.85 0.64
N VAL A 156 13.24 2.30 1.34
CA VAL A 156 12.00 1.56 1.58
C VAL A 156 10.87 2.30 0.91
N VAL A 157 10.16 1.60 0.03
CA VAL A 157 9.06 2.11 -0.78
C VAL A 157 7.77 1.43 -0.37
N VAL A 158 6.72 2.19 -0.21
CA VAL A 158 5.36 1.71 0.02
C VAL A 158 4.66 1.71 -1.33
N GLU A 159 4.31 0.52 -1.79
CA GLU A 159 3.59 0.32 -3.04
C GLU A 159 2.11 0.71 -2.89
N PRO A 160 1.40 1.00 -4.01
CA PRO A 160 -0.03 1.30 -3.98
C PRO A 160 -0.89 0.18 -3.37
N THR A 161 -0.36 -1.03 -3.36
CA THR A 161 -0.95 -2.24 -2.78
C THR A 161 -0.83 -2.29 -1.25
N GLY A 162 -0.03 -1.39 -0.65
CA GLY A 162 0.29 -1.37 0.77
C GLY A 162 1.46 -2.31 1.15
N VAL A 163 2.05 -2.99 0.17
CA VAL A 163 3.25 -3.80 0.37
C VAL A 163 4.49 -2.91 0.42
N PHE A 164 5.48 -3.30 1.22
CA PHE A 164 6.76 -2.60 1.30
C PHE A 164 7.77 -3.27 0.38
N SER A 165 8.38 -2.49 -0.51
CA SER A 165 9.53 -2.86 -1.33
C SER A 165 10.81 -2.33 -0.67
N ILE A 166 11.83 -3.18 -0.55
CA ILE A 166 13.08 -2.86 0.14
C ILE A 166 14.24 -3.00 -0.84
N PHE A 167 15.02 -1.94 -1.00
CA PHE A 167 16.23 -1.94 -1.83
C PHE A 167 17.46 -1.78 -0.94
N LYS A 168 18.41 -2.71 -1.03
CA LYS A 168 19.65 -2.70 -0.23
C LYS A 168 20.76 -2.02 -1.00
N ILE A 169 21.63 -1.32 -0.29
CA ILE A 169 22.76 -0.58 -0.88
C ILE A 169 23.67 -1.53 -1.68
N LYS A 170 23.92 -2.73 -1.16
CA LYS A 170 24.77 -3.75 -1.79
C LYS A 170 24.24 -4.27 -3.13
N ASP A 171 22.93 -4.18 -3.35
CA ASP A 171 22.25 -4.68 -4.54
C ASP A 171 22.11 -3.57 -5.60
N MET A 172 22.57 -2.35 -5.29
CA MET A 172 22.57 -1.22 -6.21
C MET A 172 23.63 -1.45 -7.30
N PRO A 173 23.25 -1.42 -8.60
CA PRO A 173 24.21 -1.52 -9.67
C PRO A 173 25.16 -0.31 -9.64
N LYS A 174 26.47 -0.56 -9.89
CA LYS A 174 27.51 0.48 -9.88
C LYS A 174 27.48 1.41 -11.11
N ASP A 175 26.82 0.97 -12.18
CA ASP A 175 26.95 1.55 -13.53
C ASP A 175 25.61 1.64 -14.29
N TYR A 176 24.50 1.24 -13.65
CA TYR A 176 23.16 1.47 -14.19
C TYR A 176 22.50 2.55 -13.34
N ASP A 177 22.11 3.64 -13.99
CA ASP A 177 21.11 4.55 -13.43
C ASP A 177 19.96 3.69 -12.92
N ALA A 178 19.67 3.78 -11.63
CA ALA A 178 18.58 3.05 -11.00
C ALA A 178 17.23 3.61 -11.51
N ASP A 179 16.94 3.43 -12.80
CA ASP A 179 15.81 4.02 -13.53
C ASP A 179 14.48 3.74 -12.82
N ILE A 180 14.38 2.55 -12.23
CA ILE A 180 13.23 2.11 -11.44
C ILE A 180 13.04 2.99 -10.21
N LEU A 181 14.12 3.36 -9.50
CA LEU A 181 14.04 4.25 -8.34
C LEU A 181 13.82 5.70 -8.75
N PHE A 182 14.42 6.13 -9.87
CA PHE A 182 14.18 7.48 -10.42
C PHE A 182 12.76 7.68 -10.95
N ALA A 183 12.05 6.61 -11.30
CA ALA A 183 10.62 6.65 -11.62
C ALA A 183 9.74 6.94 -10.40
N ILE A 184 10.24 6.72 -9.18
CA ILE A 184 9.51 7.02 -7.94
C ILE A 184 9.62 8.52 -7.66
N LYS A 185 8.46 9.19 -7.61
CA LYS A 185 8.40 10.61 -7.28
C LYS A 185 9.07 10.87 -5.92
N GLY A 186 9.97 11.85 -5.88
CA GLY A 186 10.70 12.23 -4.67
C GLY A 186 12.10 11.63 -4.54
N TYR A 187 12.39 10.49 -5.20
CA TYR A 187 13.72 9.84 -5.10
C TYR A 187 14.85 10.75 -5.60
N ARG A 188 14.66 11.37 -6.78
CA ARG A 188 15.67 12.27 -7.39
C ARG A 188 16.02 13.45 -6.47
N ASN A 189 15.04 13.98 -5.75
CA ASN A 189 15.24 15.12 -4.86
C ASN A 189 15.99 14.70 -3.60
N LEU A 190 15.70 13.51 -3.07
CA LEU A 190 16.43 12.93 -1.94
C LEU A 190 17.90 12.71 -2.25
N VAL A 191 18.22 12.18 -3.43
CA VAL A 191 19.61 11.98 -3.87
C VAL A 191 20.35 13.33 -3.93
N LYS A 192 19.74 14.35 -4.56
CA LYS A 192 20.33 15.69 -4.65
C LYS A 192 20.56 16.33 -3.28
N ALA A 193 19.59 16.22 -2.37
CA ALA A 193 19.70 16.77 -1.03
C ALA A 193 20.85 16.13 -0.23
N ASP A 194 21.04 14.81 -0.35
CA ASP A 194 22.14 14.09 0.29
C ASP A 194 23.52 14.47 -0.30
N GLU A 195 23.61 14.65 -1.63
CA GLU A 195 24.83 15.12 -2.29
C GLU A 195 25.21 16.55 -1.88
N GLU A 196 24.24 17.46 -1.83
CA GLU A 196 24.45 18.84 -1.36
C GLU A 196 24.90 18.88 0.10
N GLU A 197 24.35 18.03 0.95
CA GLU A 197 24.75 17.94 2.37
C GLU A 197 26.19 17.43 2.52
N LYS A 198 26.55 16.38 1.78
CA LYS A 198 27.93 15.84 1.75
C LYS A 198 28.94 16.87 1.25
N ALA A 199 28.57 17.67 0.23
CA ALA A 199 29.42 18.74 -0.28
C ALA A 199 29.66 19.83 0.77
N LYS A 200 28.64 20.21 1.54
CA LYS A 200 28.76 21.20 2.64
C LYS A 200 29.67 20.70 3.76
N GLN A 201 29.47 19.46 4.23
CA GLN A 201 30.30 18.86 5.28
C GLN A 201 31.77 18.76 4.88
N LYS A 202 32.05 18.43 3.61
CA LYS A 202 33.42 18.40 3.07
C LYS A 202 34.07 19.78 3.08
N ASN A 203 33.34 20.83 2.70
CA ASN A 203 33.86 22.20 2.71
C ASN A 203 34.10 22.74 4.13
N GLU A 204 33.21 22.42 5.08
CA GLU A 204 33.38 22.83 6.50
C GLU A 204 34.54 22.11 7.20
N GLY A 205 34.76 20.82 6.90
CA GLY A 205 35.91 20.07 7.42
C GLY A 205 37.26 20.56 6.88
N MET A 206 37.28 21.05 5.64
CA MET A 206 38.49 21.57 4.99
C MET A 206 38.83 23.00 5.49
N GLY A 207 37.83 23.80 5.85
CA GLY A 207 38.02 25.12 6.47
C GLY A 207 38.62 25.07 7.88
N ARG A 208 38.21 24.09 8.70
CA ARG A 208 38.77 23.90 10.07
C ARG A 208 40.22 23.45 10.09
N SER A 209 40.68 22.69 9.08
CA SER A 209 42.10 22.28 9.00
C SER A 209 43.04 23.44 8.64
N GLN A 210 42.55 24.51 8.00
CA GLN A 210 43.36 25.70 7.70
C GLN A 210 43.41 26.71 8.86
N SER A 211 42.37 26.78 9.70
CA SER A 211 42.35 27.69 10.85
C SER A 211 43.20 27.23 12.04
N THR A 212 43.54 25.94 12.15
CA THR A 212 44.36 25.42 13.27
C THR A 212 45.87 25.59 13.06
N LEU A 213 46.32 26.05 11.88
CA LEU A 213 47.74 26.29 11.58
C LEU A 213 48.17 27.76 11.74
N ALA A 214 47.28 28.64 12.20
CA ALA A 214 47.58 30.06 12.36
C ALA A 214 47.12 30.56 13.72
N GLU A 215 47.79 30.15 14.81
CA GLU A 215 48.11 31.04 15.95
C GLU A 215 49.04 30.31 16.95
N PRO A 216 50.14 30.94 17.39
CA PRO A 216 50.96 30.42 18.48
C PRO A 216 50.29 30.69 19.82
N ASP A 217 50.33 29.68 20.69
CA ASP A 217 49.83 29.64 22.07
C ASP A 217 50.45 30.76 22.94
N ASP A 218 49.70 31.83 23.21
CA ASP A 218 49.96 32.76 24.29
C ASP A 218 48.88 32.62 25.38
N GLY A 219 49.28 31.99 26.49
CA GLY A 219 48.39 31.73 27.60
C GLY A 219 47.83 33.00 28.24
N ASN A 220 46.53 32.97 28.56
CA ASN A 220 45.87 33.44 29.79
C ASN A 220 44.44 33.90 29.47
N GLY A 221 43.44 33.45 30.23
CA GLY A 221 42.12 34.08 30.20
C GLY A 221 40.95 33.13 30.41
N ILE A 222 40.49 33.07 31.65
CA ILE A 222 39.18 32.57 32.06
C ILE A 222 38.11 33.51 31.53
N SER A 223 37.08 33.03 30.81
CA SER A 223 35.70 33.52 30.98
C SER A 223 34.65 32.73 30.18
N GLU A 224 33.63 32.33 30.95
CA GLU A 224 32.19 32.40 30.67
C GLU A 224 31.57 31.65 29.48
N GLY A 225 30.66 30.75 29.85
CA GLY A 225 29.79 30.04 28.93
C GLY A 225 28.84 30.95 28.17
N ARG A 226 28.51 30.50 26.95
CA ARG A 226 27.35 30.96 26.20
C ARG A 226 26.57 29.75 25.74
N LEU A 227 25.59 29.37 26.55
CA LEU A 227 24.45 28.55 26.13
C LEU A 227 23.62 29.40 25.16
N GLU A 228 23.99 29.38 23.89
CA GLU A 228 23.16 29.93 22.82
C GLU A 228 22.17 28.84 22.39
N LYS A 229 20.95 28.97 22.90
CA LYS A 229 19.78 28.21 22.46
C LYS A 229 19.44 28.62 21.04
N ASP A 230 19.75 27.77 20.07
CA ASP A 230 19.19 27.90 18.73
C ASP A 230 17.71 27.52 18.72
N LYS A 231 16.88 28.54 18.48
CA LYS A 231 15.46 28.42 18.18
C LYS A 231 15.30 28.16 16.67
N HIS A 232 14.53 27.13 16.33
CA HIS A 232 13.95 26.92 14.98
C HIS A 232 14.93 26.64 13.84
N GLY A 233 15.90 25.75 14.06
CA GLY A 233 16.53 25.01 12.97
C GLY A 233 15.71 23.78 12.61
N MET A 234 15.18 23.70 11.39
CA MET A 234 14.65 22.44 10.85
C MET A 234 15.70 21.34 11.04
N THR A 235 15.31 20.23 11.67
CA THR A 235 16.19 19.09 11.88
C THR A 235 16.64 18.52 10.53
N LYS A 236 17.76 17.79 10.52
CA LYS A 236 18.25 17.09 9.32
C LYS A 236 17.13 16.23 8.68
N GLU A 237 16.29 15.64 9.52
CA GLU A 237 15.14 14.82 9.14
C GLU A 237 14.06 15.64 8.42
N ASP A 238 13.79 16.87 8.87
CA ASP A 238 12.80 17.76 8.26
C ASP A 238 13.21 18.23 6.84
N LYS A 239 14.50 18.50 6.62
CA LYS A 239 15.01 18.93 5.30
C LYS A 239 14.93 17.81 4.26
N ILE A 240 15.25 16.58 4.69
CA ILE A 240 15.17 15.40 3.82
C ILE A 240 13.71 15.03 3.56
N ALA A 241 12.83 15.12 4.57
CA ALA A 241 11.40 14.90 4.41
C ALA A 241 10.73 15.92 3.47
N HIS A 242 11.14 17.19 3.52
CA HIS A 242 10.65 18.24 2.62
C HIS A 242 11.08 18.02 1.16
N ALA A 243 12.27 17.45 0.92
CA ALA A 243 12.75 17.15 -0.44
C ALA A 243 11.97 15.99 -1.10
N ALA A 244 11.42 15.08 -0.30
CA ALA A 244 10.71 13.89 -0.79
C ALA A 244 9.21 14.11 -1.10
N ALA A 245 8.61 15.22 -0.68
CA ALA A 245 7.20 15.57 -0.93
C ALA A 245 6.94 16.06 -2.37
#